data_AF-A0AAI8VRT1-F1
#
_entry.id   AF-A0AAI8VRT1-F1
#
_cell.length_a   1.000
_cell.length_b   1.000
_cell.length_c   1.000
_cell.angle_alpha   90.00
_cell.angle_beta   90.00
_cell.angle_gamma   90.00
#
_symmetry.space_group_name_H-M   'P 1'
#
loop_
_entity.id
_entity.type
_entity.pdbx_description
1 polymer ?
#
loop_
_entity_poly.entity_id
_entity_poly.type
_entity_poly.pdbx_seq_one_letter_code
_entity_poly.pdbx_strand_id
1 'polypeptide(L)'
;MSGKPVFVATHPRACSTAFERVFMTRRDILQCAHEPFGDAFYYGPERLSERYADDEAARESSGFSKTTYQDVFDRLVKDGSEVRHLFISSGTLDPFERI
;
A
#
# COMPACT_ATOMS: atom_id res chain seq x y z
N MET A 1 8.21 6.85 24.30
CA MET A 1 8.75 6.86 22.93
C MET A 1 7.66 7.32 21.97
N SER A 2 7.98 8.13 20.95
CA SER A 2 6.99 8.56 19.95
C SER A 2 6.53 7.37 19.09
N GLY A 3 5.24 7.02 19.11
CA GLY A 3 4.62 5.95 18.30
C GLY A 3 4.30 6.38 16.86
N LYS A 4 5.19 7.16 16.23
CA LYS A 4 4.94 7.68 14.88
C LYS A 4 5.12 6.57 13.84
N PRO A 5 4.23 6.46 12.84
CA PRO A 5 4.41 5.54 11.73
C PRO A 5 5.61 5.93 10.87
N VAL A 6 6.21 4.95 10.21
CA VAL A 6 7.31 5.09 9.23
C VAL A 6 6.76 4.76 7.85
N PHE A 7 6.97 5.65 6.89
CA PHE A 7 6.61 5.45 5.50
C PHE A 7 7.87 5.26 4.66
N VAL A 8 7.88 4.21 3.84
CA VAL A 8 8.96 3.88 2.90
C VAL A 8 8.37 4.01 1.49
N ALA A 9 8.70 5.11 0.85
CA ALA A 9 8.45 5.31 -0.58
C ALA A 9 9.59 4.68 -1.37
N THR A 10 9.27 3.84 -2.35
CA THR A 10 10.26 3.16 -3.17
C THR A 10 9.78 2.99 -4.62
N HIS A 11 10.68 2.57 -5.50
CA HIS A 11 10.38 2.19 -6.88
C HIS A 11 10.35 0.65 -6.98
N PRO A 12 9.51 0.06 -7.86
CA PRO A 12 9.62 -1.34 -8.23
C PRO A 12 11.06 -1.80 -8.42
N ARG A 13 11.38 -3.03 -8.00
CA ARG A 13 12.73 -3.61 -8.15
C ARG A 13 13.86 -2.91 -7.38
N ALA A 14 13.58 -1.93 -6.52
CA ALA A 14 14.59 -1.28 -5.66
C ALA A 14 14.88 -2.06 -4.35
N CYS A 15 14.76 -3.39 -4.35
CA CYS A 15 14.96 -4.26 -3.17
C CYS A 15 14.07 -3.94 -1.95
N SER A 16 12.94 -3.24 -2.14
CA SER A 16 12.01 -2.87 -1.06
C SER A 16 11.41 -4.07 -0.33
N THR A 17 11.09 -5.15 -1.03
CA THR A 17 10.63 -6.41 -0.41
C THR A 17 11.71 -7.05 0.46
N ALA A 18 12.97 -7.00 0.02
CA ALA A 18 14.08 -7.52 0.84
C ALA A 18 14.28 -6.67 2.09
N PHE A 19 14.18 -5.34 1.96
CA PHE A 19 14.20 -4.41 3.09
C PHE A 19 13.04 -4.68 4.06
N GLU A 20 11.80 -4.83 3.56
CA GLU A 20 10.63 -5.20 4.36
C GLU A 20 10.88 -6.43 5.22
N ARG A 21 11.44 -7.49 4.61
CA ARG A 21 11.69 -8.76 5.30
C ARG A 21 12.59 -8.59 6.53
N VAL A 22 13.52 -7.64 6.51
CA VAL A 22 14.35 -7.30 7.68
C VAL A 22 13.50 -6.71 8.80
N PHE A 23 12.58 -5.79 8.50
CA PHE A 23 11.69 -5.20 9.52
C PHE A 23 10.64 -6.18 10.05
N MET A 24 10.15 -7.10 9.20
CA MET A 24 9.24 -8.16 9.63
C MET A 24 9.85 -9.12 10.67
N THR A 25 11.17 -9.09 10.89
CA THR A 25 11.81 -9.83 12.00
C THR A 25 11.53 -9.21 13.38
N ARG A 26 11.16 -7.92 13.42
CA ARG A 26 10.95 -7.14 14.65
C ARG A 26 9.47 -6.97 14.99
N ARG A 27 8.73 -8.08 14.97
CA ARG A 27 7.27 -8.11 15.25
C ARG A 27 6.91 -7.64 16.66
N ASP A 28 7.88 -7.63 17.57
CA ASP A 28 7.77 -7.11 18.94
C ASP A 28 7.55 -5.59 18.99
N ILE A 29 7.97 -4.87 17.96
CA ILE A 29 7.93 -3.39 17.93
C ILE A 29 7.34 -2.81 16.64
N LEU A 30 7.24 -3.62 15.58
CA LEU A 30 6.84 -3.17 14.25
C LEU A 30 5.75 -4.06 13.64
N GLN A 31 4.78 -3.39 13.03
CA GLN A 31 3.80 -3.99 12.13
C GLN A 31 4.05 -3.44 10.72
N CYS A 32 4.23 -4.34 9.76
CA CYS A 32 4.52 -3.98 8.37
C CYS A 32 3.25 -4.12 7.53
N ALA A 33 2.92 -3.11 6.72
CA ALA A 33 1.92 -3.21 5.68
C ALA A 33 2.58 -3.07 4.30
N HIS A 34 2.47 -4.13 3.51
CA HIS A 34 2.99 -4.20 2.14
C HIS A 34 2.01 -3.53 1.18
N GLU A 35 2.48 -2.50 0.48
CA GLU A 35 1.74 -1.78 -0.57
C GLU A 35 0.27 -1.49 -0.21
N PRO A 36 0.01 -0.90 0.98
CA PRO A 36 -1.34 -0.86 1.53
C PRO A 36 -2.34 -0.06 0.67
N PHE A 37 -1.84 0.82 -0.18
CA PHE A 37 -2.63 1.69 -1.04
C PHE A 37 -2.80 1.17 -2.48
N GLY A 38 -2.24 0.00 -2.82
CA GLY A 38 -2.27 -0.53 -4.18
C GLY A 38 -3.69 -0.74 -4.71
N ASP A 39 -4.55 -1.38 -3.91
CA ASP A 39 -5.94 -1.65 -4.33
C ASP A 39 -6.76 -0.37 -4.52
N ALA A 40 -6.60 0.61 -3.63
CA ALA A 40 -7.24 1.93 -3.77
C ALA A 40 -6.72 2.68 -5.02
N PHE A 41 -5.43 2.54 -5.33
CA PHE A 41 -4.80 3.17 -6.49
C PHE A 41 -5.29 2.62 -7.83
N TYR A 42 -5.58 1.32 -7.92
CA TYR A 42 -6.07 0.67 -9.15
C TYR A 42 -7.59 0.66 -9.27
N TYR A 43 -8.30 0.30 -8.20
CA TYR A 43 -9.73 -0.05 -8.29
C TYR A 43 -10.64 0.96 -7.60
N GLY A 44 -10.13 1.70 -6.62
CA GLY A 44 -10.89 2.63 -5.79
C GLY A 44 -11.56 3.77 -6.56
N PRO A 45 -12.45 4.53 -5.88
CA PRO A 45 -13.11 5.69 -6.47
C PRO A 45 -12.14 6.86 -6.71
N GLU A 46 -11.03 6.90 -5.98
CA GLU A 46 -9.96 7.91 -6.06
C GLU A 46 -8.75 7.42 -6.89
N ARG A 47 -8.94 6.37 -7.70
CA ARG A 47 -7.87 5.74 -8.48
C ARG A 47 -7.09 6.76 -9.32
N LEU A 48 -5.78 6.59 -9.37
CA LEU A 48 -4.88 7.41 -10.20
C LEU A 48 -4.32 6.62 -11.39
N SER A 49 -4.50 5.30 -11.42
CA SER A 49 -4.09 4.48 -12.55
C SER A 49 -5.11 4.53 -13.69
N GLU A 50 -4.61 4.62 -14.92
CA GLU A 50 -5.38 4.31 -16.14
C GLU A 50 -5.51 2.79 -16.35
N ARG A 51 -4.67 2.00 -15.69
CA ARG A 51 -4.74 0.54 -15.74
C ARG A 51 -6.08 0.08 -15.17
N TYR A 52 -6.80 -0.76 -15.93
CA TYR A 52 -8.15 -1.25 -15.59
C TYR A 52 -9.24 -0.16 -15.53
N ALA A 53 -8.98 1.06 -16.03
CA ALA A 53 -9.98 2.12 -16.07
C ALA A 53 -11.24 1.73 -16.85
N ASP A 54 -11.06 0.99 -17.94
CA ASP A 54 -12.13 0.54 -18.85
C ASP A 54 -12.71 -0.84 -18.48
N ASP A 55 -12.17 -1.50 -17.44
CA ASP A 55 -12.64 -2.83 -17.00
C ASP A 55 -13.45 -2.71 -15.71
N GLU A 56 -14.70 -2.26 -15.86
CA GLU A 56 -15.62 -2.07 -14.75
C GLU A 56 -15.93 -3.38 -14.00
N ALA A 57 -16.00 -4.50 -14.72
CA ALA A 57 -16.24 -5.81 -14.13
C ALA A 57 -15.08 -6.25 -13.22
N ALA A 58 -13.82 -6.04 -13.63
CA ALA A 58 -12.65 -6.31 -12.78
C ALA A 58 -12.64 -5.39 -11.55
N ARG A 59 -13.01 -4.12 -11.72
CA ARG A 59 -13.09 -3.17 -10.61
C ARG A 59 -14.14 -3.58 -9.58
N GLU A 60 -15.36 -3.91 -10.01
CA GLU A 60 -16.43 -4.34 -9.10
C GLU A 60 -16.10 -5.67 -8.40
N SER A 61 -15.56 -6.65 -9.14
CA SER A 61 -15.19 -7.96 -8.60
C SER A 61 -13.95 -7.93 -7.69
N SER A 62 -13.10 -6.89 -7.77
CA SER A 62 -11.95 -6.72 -6.88
C SER A 62 -12.34 -6.61 -5.40
N GLY A 63 -13.56 -6.14 -5.10
CA GLY A 63 -13.99 -5.82 -3.74
C GLY A 63 -13.47 -4.47 -3.21
N PHE A 64 -12.67 -3.74 -3.98
CA PHE A 64 -12.08 -2.45 -3.60
C PHE A 64 -12.62 -1.26 -4.37
N SER A 65 -13.65 -1.45 -5.21
CA SER A 65 -14.25 -0.39 -6.03
C SER A 65 -14.75 0.83 -5.25
N LYS A 66 -15.04 0.65 -3.96
CA LYS A 66 -15.52 1.68 -3.03
C LYS A 66 -14.50 2.09 -1.98
N THR A 67 -13.30 1.52 -2.00
CA THR A 67 -12.28 1.74 -0.97
C THR A 67 -11.47 2.99 -1.29
N THR A 68 -11.54 3.99 -0.43
CA THR A 68 -10.78 5.25 -0.52
C THR A 68 -9.38 5.12 0.10
N TYR A 69 -8.49 6.09 -0.17
CA TYR A 69 -7.22 6.18 0.54
C TYR A 69 -7.40 6.40 2.05
N GLN A 70 -8.46 7.14 2.44
CA GLN A 70 -8.79 7.36 3.84
C GLN A 70 -9.20 6.06 4.54
N ASP A 71 -10.02 5.21 3.90
CA ASP A 71 -10.42 3.92 4.46
C ASP A 71 -9.22 3.02 4.77
N VAL A 72 -8.23 3.02 3.86
CA VAL A 72 -6.96 2.29 4.05
C VAL A 72 -6.20 2.88 5.25
N PHE A 73 -6.08 4.21 5.33
CA PHE A 73 -5.36 4.86 6.42
C PHE A 73 -6.02 4.58 7.78
N ASP A 74 -7.34 4.68 7.87
CA ASP A 74 -8.10 4.44 9.11
C ASP A 74 -7.96 3.00 9.58
N ARG A 75 -7.96 2.03 8.66
CA ARG A 75 -7.69 0.62 8.97
C ARG A 75 -6.29 0.44 9.55
N LEU A 76 -5.27 1.03 8.93
CA LEU A 76 -3.89 0.93 9.41
C LEU A 76 -3.73 1.56 10.80
N VAL A 77 -4.34 2.72 11.05
CA VAL A 77 -4.28 3.38 12.36
C VAL A 77 -4.99 2.56 13.43
N LYS A 78 -6.18 2.02 13.12
CA LYS A 78 -6.95 1.17 14.04
C LYS A 78 -6.16 -0.07 14.47
N ASP A 79 -5.40 -0.66 13.55
CA ASP A 79 -4.66 -1.89 13.80
C ASP A 79 -3.39 -1.70 14.67
N GLY A 80 -2.95 -0.47 14.99
CA GLY A 80 -1.67 -0.23 15.69
C GLY A 80 -1.71 0.63 16.93
N SER A 81 -2.65 0.40 17.83
CA SER A 81 -2.69 1.15 19.10
C SER A 81 -1.49 0.89 20.03
N GLU A 82 -0.66 -0.15 19.79
CA GLU A 82 0.48 -0.48 20.66
C GLU A 82 1.85 -0.65 19.95
N VAL A 83 1.89 -0.78 18.61
CA VAL A 83 3.11 -1.03 17.83
C VAL A 83 3.34 0.04 16.76
N ARG A 84 4.60 0.25 16.36
CA ARG A 84 4.93 1.20 15.27
C ARG A 84 4.61 0.57 13.92
N HIS A 85 4.04 1.36 13.01
CA HIS A 85 3.81 0.88 11.65
C HIS A 85 4.95 1.19 10.72
N LEU A 86 5.29 0.24 9.86
CA LEU A 86 6.08 0.44 8.66
C LEU A 86 5.18 0.24 7.43
N PHE A 87 4.97 1.31 6.67
CA PHE A 87 4.22 1.27 5.43
C PHE A 87 5.20 1.30 4.26
N ILE A 88 5.11 0.33 3.36
CA ILE A 88 5.95 0.30 2.17
C ILE A 88 5.06 0.51 0.97
N SER A 89 5.31 1.57 0.22
CA SER A 89 4.62 1.85 -1.03
C SER A 89 5.65 1.86 -2.15
N SER A 90 5.50 0.94 -3.10
CA SER A 90 6.20 1.01 -4.38
C SER A 90 5.29 1.74 -5.37
N GLY A 91 5.82 2.83 -5.94
CA GLY A 91 5.13 3.58 -6.98
C GLY A 91 5.80 3.33 -8.33
N THR A 92 5.05 2.79 -9.29
CA THR A 92 5.40 2.89 -10.71
C THR A 92 5.11 4.33 -11.15
N LEU A 93 6.14 5.17 -11.20
CA LEU A 93 6.14 6.35 -12.08
C LEU A 93 6.40 5.84 -13.51
N ASP A 94 5.47 5.11 -14.12
CA ASP A 94 5.76 4.48 -15.42
C ASP A 94 5.16 5.22 -16.61
N PRO A 95 6.01 5.55 -17.59
CA PRO A 95 5.68 5.40 -18.99
C PRO A 95 6.31 4.15 -19.65
N PHE A 96 6.97 3.24 -18.92
CA PHE A 96 7.78 2.15 -19.52
C PHE A 96 7.28 0.70 -19.31
N GLU A 97 6.08 0.45 -18.80
CA GLU A 97 5.48 -0.90 -18.75
C GLU A 97 4.75 -1.31 -20.08
N ARG A 98 5.34 -0.99 -21.24
CA ARG A 98 5.00 -1.62 -22.54
C ARG A 98 6.16 -2.48 -23.04
N ILE A 99 6.41 -3.61 -22.38
CA ILE A 99 7.19 -4.73 -22.95
C ILE A 99 6.49 -6.03 -22.59
#